data_AF-A0AAW5EGI9-F1
#
_entry.id   AF-A0AAW5EGI9-F1
#
_cell.length_a   1.000
_cell.length_b   1.000
_cell.length_c   1.000
_cell.angle_alpha   90.00
_cell.angle_beta   90.00
_cell.angle_gamma   90.00
#
_symmetry.space_group_name_H-M   'P 1'
#
loop_
_entity.id
_entity.type
_entity.pdbx_description
1 polymer ?
#
loop_
_entity_poly.entity_id
_entity_poly.type
_entity_poly.pdbx_seq_one_letter_code
_entity_poly.pdbx_strand_id
1 'polypeptide(L)'
;MLINKAYKFRIYPTIEQETQIAKTIGCARFVFNRFLGQWNDTYKETGKGLTYNSCSVELTKLKKELVWLKEVDSIALQSSLK
;
A
#
# COMPACT_ATOMS: atom_id res chain seq x y z
N MET A 1 -30.18 -17.13 29.43
CA MET A 1 -28.76 -17.47 29.22
C MET A 1 -28.39 -17.10 27.79
N LEU A 2 -27.47 -16.15 27.58
CA LEU A 2 -27.03 -15.74 26.24
C LEU A 2 -26.14 -16.84 25.65
N ILE A 3 -26.53 -17.38 24.50
CA ILE A 3 -25.73 -18.37 23.77
C ILE A 3 -24.92 -17.62 22.71
N ASN A 4 -23.62 -17.50 22.92
CA ASN A 4 -22.70 -16.95 21.92
C ASN A 4 -22.31 -18.06 20.94
N LYS A 5 -22.57 -17.85 19.65
CA LYS A 5 -22.16 -18.75 18.57
C LYS A 5 -21.04 -18.10 17.76
N ALA A 6 -20.04 -18.87 17.40
CA ALA A 6 -19.00 -18.47 16.46
C ALA A 6 -18.85 -19.53 15.38
N TYR A 7 -18.53 -19.09 14.16
CA TYR A 7 -18.30 -19.96 13.02
C TYR A 7 -16.88 -19.76 12.50
N LYS A 8 -16.23 -20.86 12.11
CA LYS A 8 -14.90 -20.84 11.52
C LYS A 8 -15.01 -21.32 10.08
N PHE A 9 -14.55 -20.48 9.16
CA PHE A 9 -14.50 -20.79 7.74
C PHE A 9 -13.08 -20.62 7.22
N ARG A 10 -12.73 -21.40 6.21
CA ARG A 10 -11.56 -21.16 5.37
C ARG A 10 -12.05 -20.72 4.00
N ILE A 11 -11.58 -19.57 3.55
CA ILE A 11 -11.89 -19.03 2.22
C ILE A 11 -10.74 -19.40 1.30
N TYR A 12 -11.07 -19.92 0.13
CA TYR A 12 -10.12 -20.12 -0.97
C TYR A 12 -10.45 -19.09 -2.04
N PRO A 13 -9.50 -18.22 -2.40
CA PRO A 13 -9.74 -17.21 -3.43
C PRO A 13 -9.95 -17.85 -4.80
N THR A 14 -10.71 -17.18 -5.67
CA THR A 14 -10.72 -17.49 -7.10
C THR A 14 -9.43 -17.00 -7.76
N ILE A 15 -9.14 -17.45 -8.98
CA ILE A 15 -7.95 -17.03 -9.74
C ILE A 15 -7.88 -15.50 -9.89
N GLU A 16 -9.04 -14.85 -10.10
CA GLU A 16 -9.14 -13.40 -10.20
C GLU A 16 -8.81 -12.72 -8.87
N GLN A 17 -9.28 -13.30 -7.76
CA GLN A 17 -8.99 -12.79 -6.41
C GLN A 17 -7.51 -12.96 -6.05
N GLU A 18 -6.91 -14.12 -6.35
CA GLU A 18 -5.48 -14.36 -6.16
C GLU A 18 -4.64 -13.32 -6.92
N THR A 19 -5.00 -13.09 -8.19
CA THR A 19 -4.35 -12.09 -9.04
C THR A 19 -4.48 -10.69 -8.44
N GLN A 20 -5.68 -10.31 -7.98
CA GLN A 20 -5.91 -8.99 -7.40
C GLN A 20 -5.16 -8.81 -6.07
N ILE A 21 -5.09 -9.85 -5.24
CA ILE A 21 -4.31 -9.86 -3.98
C ILE A 21 -2.83 -9.68 -4.29
N ALA A 22 -2.29 -10.47 -5.23
CA ALA A 22 -0.89 -10.39 -5.63
C ALA A 22 -0.53 -9.00 -6.19
N LYS A 23 -1.37 -8.44 -7.06
CA LYS A 23 -1.21 -7.06 -7.56
C LYS A 23 -1.22 -6.05 -6.42
N THR A 24 -2.18 -6.14 -5.50
CA THR A 24 -2.33 -5.21 -4.38
C THR A 24 -1.08 -5.23 -3.48
N ILE A 25 -0.60 -6.42 -3.10
CA ILE A 25 0.60 -6.58 -2.28
C ILE A 25 1.84 -6.08 -3.04
N GLY A 26 1.97 -6.42 -4.33
CA GLY A 26 3.10 -5.98 -5.16
C GLY A 26 3.17 -4.46 -5.29
N CYS A 27 2.03 -3.80 -5.55
CA CYS A 27 1.94 -2.35 -5.64
C CYS A 27 2.23 -1.67 -4.29
N ALA A 28 1.69 -2.19 -3.20
CA ALA A 28 1.97 -1.70 -1.84
C ALA A 28 3.47 -1.78 -1.51
N ARG A 29 4.11 -2.93 -1.79
CA ARG A 29 5.55 -3.14 -1.60
C ARG A 29 6.38 -2.16 -2.44
N PHE A 30 5.99 -1.93 -3.69
CA PHE A 30 6.67 -0.97 -4.55
C PHE A 30 6.60 0.45 -3.97
N VAL A 31 5.39 0.89 -3.58
CA VAL A 31 5.19 2.22 -2.98
C VAL A 31 6.04 2.38 -1.72
N PHE A 32 5.97 1.42 -0.79
CA PHE A 32 6.78 1.45 0.43
C PHE A 32 8.27 1.59 0.13
N ASN A 33 8.82 0.73 -0.73
CA ASN A 33 10.26 0.77 -1.05
C ASN A 33 10.68 2.07 -1.73
N ARG A 34 9.83 2.63 -2.60
CA ARG A 34 10.09 3.90 -3.28
C ARG A 34 10.25 5.03 -2.27
N PHE A 35 9.28 5.18 -1.37
CA PHE A 35 9.30 6.25 -0.37
C PHE A 35 10.32 6.01 0.74
N LEU A 36 10.63 4.75 1.08
CA LEU A 36 11.74 4.41 1.98
C LEU A 36 13.08 4.86 1.40
N GLY A 37 13.31 4.64 0.10
CA GLY A 37 14.51 5.14 -0.60
C GLY A 37 14.62 6.66 -0.51
N GLN A 38 13.55 7.36 -0.86
CA GLN A 38 13.50 8.83 -0.78
C GLN A 38 13.71 9.35 0.65
N TRP A 39 13.15 8.66 1.64
CA TRP A 39 13.36 8.99 3.04
C TRP A 39 14.83 8.89 3.42
N ASN A 40 15.48 7.78 3.07
CA ASN A 40 16.89 7.55 3.37
C ASN A 40 17.78 8.61 2.73
N ASP A 41 17.52 8.97 1.47
CA ASP A 41 18.29 9.99 0.76
C ASP A 41 18.07 11.38 1.39
N THR A 42 16.82 11.76 1.63
CA THR A 42 16.48 13.05 2.26
C THR A 42 17.07 13.18 3.65
N TYR A 43 17.05 12.10 4.44
CA TYR A 43 17.59 12.10 5.80
C TYR A 43 19.12 12.23 5.79
N LYS A 44 19.81 11.58 4.86
CA LYS A 44 21.28 11.72 4.70
C LYS A 44 21.67 13.16 4.37
N GLU A 45 20.90 13.84 3.52
CA GLU A 45 21.21 15.20 3.07
C GLU A 45 20.85 16.27 4.10
N THR A 46 19.71 16.10 4.79
CA THR A 46 19.11 17.18 5.59
C THR A 46 19.04 16.89 7.10
N GLY A 47 19.29 15.65 7.51
CA GLY A 47 19.04 15.17 8.88
C GLY A 47 17.55 15.08 9.25
N LYS A 48 16.64 15.30 8.29
CA LYS A 48 15.19 15.29 8.49
C LYS A 48 14.53 14.28 7.57
N GLY A 49 13.46 13.67 8.07
CA GLY A 49 12.64 12.73 7.30
C GLY A 49 11.61 13.41 6.41
N LEU A 50 10.85 12.61 5.66
CA LEU A 50 9.69 13.08 4.90
C LEU A 50 8.46 13.21 5.81
N THR A 51 7.40 13.81 5.29
CA THR A 51 6.10 13.83 5.98
C THR A 51 5.09 12.99 5.22
N TYR A 52 4.11 12.42 5.92
CA TYR A 52 3.02 11.70 5.27
C TYR A 52 2.32 12.55 4.19
N ASN A 53 2.08 13.84 4.48
CA ASN A 53 1.41 14.75 3.55
C ASN A 53 2.23 14.95 2.26
N SER A 54 3.56 15.14 2.38
CA SER A 54 4.42 15.25 1.20
C SER A 54 4.42 13.96 0.37
N CYS A 55 4.54 12.80 1.03
CA CYS A 55 4.51 11.50 0.35
C CYS A 55 3.16 11.22 -0.32
N SER A 56 2.05 11.61 0.30
CA SER A 56 0.69 11.42 -0.23
C SER A 56 0.44 12.25 -1.51
N VAL A 57 0.91 13.50 -1.52
CA VAL A 57 0.85 14.35 -2.72
C VAL A 57 1.68 13.75 -3.85
N GLU A 58 2.89 13.28 -3.55
CA GLU A 58 3.76 12.64 -4.53
C GLU A 58 3.16 11.32 -5.07
N LEU A 59 2.62 10.47 -4.20
CA LEU A 59 1.95 9.24 -4.59
C LEU A 59 0.76 9.52 -5.55
N THR A 60 0.09 10.66 -5.39
CA THR A 60 -0.99 11.08 -6.30
C THR A 60 -0.46 11.41 -7.69
N LYS A 61 0.73 12.01 -7.80
CA LYS A 61 1.41 12.24 -9.08
C LYS A 61 1.92 10.92 -9.67
N LEU A 62 2.56 10.09 -8.85
CA LEU A 62 3.10 8.79 -9.24
C LEU A 62 2.02 7.88 -9.84
N LYS A 63 0.80 7.88 -9.29
CA LYS A 63 -0.35 7.14 -9.87
C LYS A 63 -0.76 7.62 -11.26
N LYS A 64 -0.47 8.87 -11.64
CA LYS A 64 -0.75 9.39 -12.99
C LYS A 64 0.29 8.90 -13.99
N GLU A 65 1.55 8.78 -13.57
CA GLU A 65 2.66 8.29 -14.39
C GLU A 65 2.65 6.77 -14.50
N LEU A 66 2.49 6.09 -13.37
CA LEU A 66 2.45 4.64 -13.23
C LEU A 66 0.99 4.18 -13.11
N VAL A 67 0.31 4.09 -14.26
CA VAL A 67 -1.13 3.82 -14.33
C VAL A 67 -1.51 2.49 -13.67
N TRP A 68 -0.61 1.50 -13.64
CA TRP A 68 -0.83 0.20 -12.99
C TRP A 68 -1.05 0.33 -11.46
N LEU A 69 -0.59 1.42 -10.81
CA LEU A 69 -0.92 1.71 -9.41
C LEU A 69 -2.41 2.06 -9.21
N LYS A 70 -3.16 2.34 -10.29
CA LYS A 70 -4.61 2.57 -10.23
C LYS A 70 -5.42 1.28 -10.36
N GLU A 71 -4.78 0.14 -10.65
CA GLU A 71 -5.45 -1.17 -10.79
C GLU A 71 -5.80 -1.80 -9.44
N VAL A 72 -5.29 -1.25 -8.33
CA VAL A 72 -5.44 -1.80 -6.97
C VAL A 72 -6.10 -0.81 -6.04
N ASP A 73 -6.53 -1.30 -4.89
CA ASP A 73 -7.18 -0.48 -3.87
C ASP A 73 -6.28 0.69 -3.43
N SER A 74 -6.84 1.89 -3.44
CA SER A 74 -6.12 3.11 -3.13
C SER A 74 -5.75 3.23 -1.64
N ILE A 75 -6.51 2.59 -0.74
CA ILE A 75 -6.27 2.62 0.70
C ILE A 75 -5.05 1.75 1.03
N ALA A 76 -4.87 0.61 0.35
CA ALA A 76 -3.67 -0.22 0.47
C ALA A 76 -2.39 0.57 0.12
N LEU A 77 -2.43 1.35 -0.96
CA LEU A 77 -1.29 2.18 -1.36
C LEU A 77 -1.03 3.34 -0.40
N GLN A 78 -2.08 4.02 0.07
CA GLN A 78 -1.93 5.11 1.05
C GLN A 78 -1.43 4.60 2.40
N SER A 79 -1.90 3.43 2.83
CA SER A 79 -1.44 2.79 4.08
C SER A 79 0.04 2.41 4.03
N SER A 80 0.59 2.19 2.83
CA SER A 80 2.01 1.89 2.63
C SER A 80 2.93 3.08 2.85
N LEU A 81 2.38 4.30 3.03
CA LEU A 81 3.14 5.52 3.34
C LEU A 81 3.25 5.80 4.85
N LYS A 82 2.56 5.01 5.68
CA LYS A 82 2.59 5.11 7.15
C LYS A 82 3.62 4.15 7.72
#